data_AF-A0A966PWU5-F1
#
_entry.id   AF-A0A966PWU5-F1
#
_cell.length_a   1.000
_cell.length_b   1.000
_cell.length_c   1.000
_cell.angle_alpha   90.00
_cell.angle_beta   90.00
_cell.angle_gamma   90.00
#
_symmetry.space_group_name_H-M   'P 1'
#
loop_
_entity.id
_entity.type
_entity.pdbx_description
1 polymer ?
#
loop_
_entity_poly.entity_id
_entity_poly.type
_entity_poly.pdbx_seq_one_letter_code
_entity_poly.pdbx_strand_id
1 'polypeptide(L)'
;MANRDYIIFDFETGSRNPHKTQPTQIAALALDGRSLTVKGQFNSEIKPIFDEEKAIAAGLDPIQDEALKITGKTREKLEQAPSLKAVWSKFTKFVDQYNWKGEPFFAPIPVGFNIIGFDMHIINRLCKEYGPWDKEREQQKLFSKVYKIDIMDNVFAWTESDPNVKSISMDSLRERMGLSTVNAHDALQDVKDEANIFIKLMKTHRSVYQNITFDKAFASDLAIICGR
;
A
#
# COMPACT_ATOMS: atom_id res chain seq x y z
N MET A 1 -7.83 -20.90 7.48
CA MET A 1 -7.97 -19.77 6.55
C MET A 1 -7.09 -20.02 5.32
N ALA A 2 -7.55 -19.63 4.12
CA ALA A 2 -6.74 -19.72 2.92
C ALA A 2 -5.48 -18.84 3.07
N ASN A 3 -4.29 -19.41 2.85
CA ASN A 3 -3.04 -18.65 2.85
C ASN A 3 -3.07 -17.70 1.64
N ARG A 4 -3.14 -16.39 1.91
CA ARG A 4 -3.05 -15.34 0.89
C ARG A 4 -1.74 -14.62 1.10
N ASP A 5 -1.02 -14.40 0.02
CA ASP A 5 0.18 -13.57 0.06
C ASP A 5 -0.20 -12.11 0.27
N TYR A 6 0.76 -11.34 0.79
CA TYR A 6 0.64 -9.89 0.95
C TYR A 6 1.42 -9.21 -0.16
N ILE A 7 0.84 -8.17 -0.76
CA ILE A 7 1.57 -7.26 -1.65
C ILE A 7 1.67 -5.93 -0.91
N ILE A 8 2.87 -5.61 -0.48
CA ILE A 8 3.24 -4.29 0.06
C ILE A 8 3.58 -3.45 -1.15
N PHE A 9 2.94 -2.30 -1.35
CA PHE A 9 3.22 -1.44 -2.48
C PHE A 9 3.01 0.03 -2.14
N ASP A 10 3.72 0.87 -2.87
CA ASP A 10 3.69 2.32 -2.73
C ASP A 10 3.83 2.97 -4.11
N PHE A 11 3.26 4.16 -4.23
CA PHE A 11 3.37 5.01 -5.41
C PHE A 11 4.07 6.32 -5.06
N GLU A 12 5.05 6.71 -5.88
CA GLU A 12 5.37 8.12 -6.00
C GLU A 12 4.38 8.78 -6.98
N THR A 13 3.99 10.02 -6.68
CA THR A 13 2.94 10.70 -7.43
C THR A 13 3.23 12.18 -7.67
N GLY A 14 2.56 12.76 -8.68
CA GLY A 14 2.76 14.15 -9.11
C GLY A 14 1.92 15.20 -8.38
N SER A 15 0.99 14.80 -7.50
CA SER A 15 0.15 15.69 -6.68
C SER A 15 -0.38 14.95 -5.44
N ARG A 16 -0.91 15.68 -4.46
CA ARG A 16 -1.46 15.12 -3.21
C ARG A 16 -2.90 14.62 -3.31
N ASN A 17 -3.55 14.73 -4.46
CA ASN A 17 -4.95 14.33 -4.61
C ASN A 17 -5.03 12.88 -5.11
N PRO A 18 -5.38 11.89 -4.27
CA PRO A 18 -5.35 10.48 -4.68
C PRO A 18 -6.35 10.14 -5.80
N HIS A 19 -7.37 10.98 -6.03
CA HIS A 19 -8.35 10.77 -7.09
C HIS A 19 -7.87 11.24 -8.47
N LYS A 20 -6.90 12.17 -8.52
CA LYS A 20 -6.47 12.83 -9.76
C LYS A 20 -4.97 12.83 -10.01
N THR A 21 -4.17 12.53 -8.99
CA THR A 21 -2.71 12.51 -9.09
C THR A 21 -2.20 11.54 -10.15
N GLN A 22 -1.07 11.86 -10.77
CA GLN A 22 -0.41 11.01 -11.76
C GLN A 22 0.69 10.18 -11.09
N PRO A 23 0.70 8.84 -11.22
CA PRO A 23 1.81 8.02 -10.76
C PRO A 23 3.11 8.33 -11.51
N THR A 24 4.21 8.49 -10.79
CA THR A 24 5.57 8.70 -11.31
C THR A 24 6.50 7.53 -11.02
N GLN A 25 6.15 6.68 -10.04
CA GLN A 25 6.78 5.40 -9.76
C GLN A 25 5.78 4.46 -9.11
N ILE A 26 5.96 3.15 -9.28
CA ILE A 26 5.31 2.13 -8.46
C ILE A 26 6.33 1.06 -8.08
N ALA A 27 6.36 0.72 -6.79
CA ALA A 27 7.16 -0.38 -6.27
C ALA A 27 6.29 -1.34 -5.48
N ALA A 28 6.71 -2.60 -5.37
CA ALA A 28 6.05 -3.58 -4.53
C ALA A 28 6.97 -4.71 -4.06
N LEU A 29 6.63 -5.29 -2.91
CA LEU A 29 7.18 -6.53 -2.38
C LEU A 29 6.04 -7.53 -2.14
N ALA A 30 6.22 -8.75 -2.62
CA ALA A 30 5.35 -9.86 -2.30
C ALA A 30 5.90 -10.64 -1.10
N LEU A 31 5.08 -10.86 -0.07
CA LEU A 31 5.42 -11.69 1.08
C LEU A 31 4.53 -12.92 1.15
N ASP A 32 5.10 -14.06 1.54
CA ASP A 32 4.33 -15.25 1.85
C ASP A 32 3.35 -14.98 3.00
N GLY A 33 2.09 -15.38 2.82
CA GLY A 33 1.02 -15.16 3.81
C GLY A 33 1.29 -15.74 5.19
N ARG A 34 2.10 -16.80 5.30
CA ARG A 34 2.35 -17.53 6.53
C ARG A 34 3.73 -17.24 7.11
N SER A 35 4.80 -17.39 6.34
CA SER A 35 6.17 -17.17 6.85
C SER A 35 6.56 -15.69 6.86
N LEU A 36 5.86 -14.84 6.10
CA LEU A 36 6.21 -13.44 5.84
C LEU A 36 7.57 -13.27 5.14
N THR A 37 8.07 -14.31 4.48
CA THR A 37 9.31 -14.25 3.69
C THR A 37 9.05 -13.57 2.36
N VAL A 38 10.01 -12.78 1.88
CA VAL A 38 9.95 -12.13 0.56
C VAL A 38 9.93 -13.19 -0.55
N LYS A 39 8.98 -13.05 -1.48
CA LYS A 39 8.82 -13.92 -2.66
C LYS A 39 9.20 -13.22 -3.97
N GLY A 40 9.08 -11.90 -4.02
CA GLY A 40 9.51 -11.13 -5.18
C GLY A 40 9.34 -9.63 -5.00
N GLN A 41 9.86 -8.88 -5.97
CA GLN A 41 9.91 -7.42 -5.96
C GLN A 41 9.52 -6.88 -7.34
N PHE A 42 8.84 -5.74 -7.35
CA PHE A 42 8.57 -4.93 -8.53
C PHE A 42 9.04 -3.49 -8.27
N ASN A 43 9.60 -2.83 -9.28
CA ASN A 43 9.89 -1.40 -9.24
C ASN A 43 9.91 -0.86 -10.68
N SER A 44 9.24 0.25 -10.93
CA SER A 44 9.32 0.98 -12.20
C SER A 44 8.95 2.43 -12.02
N GLU A 45 9.75 3.33 -12.58
CA GLU A 45 9.30 4.69 -12.86
C GLU A 45 8.24 4.67 -13.97
N ILE A 46 7.41 5.71 -14.01
CA ILE A 46 6.25 5.85 -14.87
C ILE A 46 6.31 7.22 -15.52
N LYS A 47 6.15 7.27 -16.84
CA LYS A 47 6.06 8.54 -17.57
C LYS A 47 4.67 9.16 -17.38
N PRO A 48 4.57 10.33 -16.73
CA PRO A 48 3.32 11.06 -16.58
C PRO A 48 3.03 11.92 -17.82
N ILE A 49 1.84 12.53 -17.84
CA ILE A 49 1.46 13.54 -18.83
C ILE A 49 2.00 14.90 -18.36
N PHE A 50 3.02 15.41 -19.05
CA PHE A 50 3.66 16.70 -18.73
C PHE A 50 2.89 17.93 -19.21
N ASP A 51 2.12 17.77 -20.29
CA ASP A 51 1.28 18.81 -20.85
C ASP A 51 0.05 19.00 -19.95
N GLU A 52 -0.06 20.17 -19.32
CA GLU A 52 -1.07 20.44 -18.31
C GLU A 52 -2.50 20.38 -18.87
N GLU A 53 -2.70 20.92 -20.08
CA GLU A 53 -4.00 20.90 -20.73
C GLU A 53 -4.45 19.47 -21.03
N LYS A 54 -3.52 18.62 -21.50
CA LYS A 54 -3.80 17.18 -21.71
C LYS A 54 -4.05 16.44 -20.40
N ALA A 55 -3.33 16.75 -19.33
CA ALA A 55 -3.56 16.15 -18.01
C ALA A 55 -4.97 16.49 -17.50
N ILE A 56 -5.35 17.77 -17.56
CA ILE A 56 -6.69 18.25 -17.16
C ILE A 56 -7.78 17.62 -18.04
N ALA A 57 -7.57 17.54 -19.35
CA ALA A 57 -8.51 16.89 -20.27
C ALA A 57 -8.68 15.39 -19.97
N ALA A 58 -7.64 14.74 -19.46
CA ALA A 58 -7.70 13.35 -18.98
C ALA A 58 -8.31 13.22 -17.57
N GLY A 59 -8.72 14.32 -16.93
CA GLY A 59 -9.27 14.34 -15.57
C GLY A 59 -8.22 14.17 -14.48
N LEU A 60 -6.94 14.40 -14.80
CA LEU A 60 -5.80 14.26 -13.90
C LEU A 60 -5.27 15.65 -13.48
N ASP A 61 -4.58 15.70 -12.35
CA ASP A 61 -3.88 16.90 -11.92
C ASP A 61 -2.58 17.07 -12.72
N PRO A 62 -2.21 18.30 -13.10
CA PRO A 62 -0.86 18.61 -13.54
C PRO A 62 0.18 18.19 -12.51
N ILE A 63 1.39 17.85 -12.97
CA ILE A 63 2.51 17.51 -12.09
C ILE A 63 3.00 18.76 -11.38
N GLN A 64 3.10 18.68 -10.06
CA GLN A 64 3.59 19.74 -9.19
C GLN A 64 5.10 19.56 -8.95
N ASP A 65 5.88 20.63 -9.11
CA ASP A 65 7.33 20.57 -8.93
C ASP A 65 7.71 20.27 -7.48
N GLU A 66 6.89 20.69 -6.50
CA GLU A 66 7.06 20.33 -5.10
C GLU A 66 6.94 18.82 -4.87
N ALA A 67 6.03 18.15 -5.57
CA ALA A 67 5.87 16.70 -5.47
C ALA A 67 7.09 15.98 -6.05
N LEU A 68 7.62 16.43 -7.19
CA LEU A 68 8.85 15.87 -7.77
C LEU A 68 10.06 16.12 -6.87
N LYS A 69 10.14 17.28 -6.23
CA LYS A 69 11.23 17.62 -5.30
C LYS A 69 11.24 16.71 -4.07
N ILE A 70 10.07 16.41 -3.50
CA ILE A 70 9.95 15.48 -2.35
C ILE A 70 10.47 14.10 -2.73
N THR A 71 10.12 13.63 -3.92
CA THR A 71 10.42 12.27 -4.41
C THR A 71 11.80 12.13 -5.10
N GLY A 72 12.56 13.23 -5.17
CA GLY A 72 13.85 13.29 -5.85
C GLY A 72 13.79 12.99 -7.35
N LYS A 73 12.61 13.12 -7.98
CA LYS A 73 12.42 12.86 -9.41
C LYS A 73 12.63 14.12 -10.23
N THR A 74 13.04 13.96 -11.49
CA THR A 74 13.15 15.09 -12.44
C THR A 74 12.31 14.82 -13.68
N ARG A 75 11.84 15.89 -14.32
CA ARG A 75 11.01 15.79 -15.53
C ARG A 75 11.77 15.10 -16.66
N GLU A 76 13.06 15.42 -16.82
CA GLU A 76 13.93 14.86 -17.85
C GLU A 76 14.09 13.33 -17.69
N LYS A 77 14.19 12.85 -16.45
CA LYS A 77 14.28 11.40 -16.18
C LYS A 77 12.94 10.72 -16.43
N LEU A 78 11.85 11.31 -15.97
CA LEU A 78 10.49 10.78 -16.16
C LEU A 78 10.04 10.79 -17.63
N GLU A 79 10.59 11.68 -18.47
CA GLU A 79 10.36 11.65 -19.92
C GLU A 79 10.89 10.38 -20.59
N GLN A 80 11.91 9.76 -20.01
CA GLN A 80 12.52 8.52 -20.49
C GLN A 80 11.85 7.27 -19.88
N ALA A 81 11.00 7.45 -18.86
CA ALA A 81 10.30 6.35 -18.21
C ALA A 81 9.30 5.65 -19.16
N PRO A 82 8.99 4.37 -18.93
CA PRO A 82 7.95 3.67 -19.67
C PRO A 82 6.57 4.29 -19.43
N SER A 83 5.67 4.14 -20.41
CA SER A 83 4.30 4.64 -20.28
C SER A 83 3.54 3.94 -19.14
N LEU A 84 2.61 4.66 -18.51
CA LEU A 84 1.74 4.14 -17.45
C LEU A 84 1.10 2.80 -17.82
N LYS A 85 0.50 2.70 -19.02
CA LYS A 85 -0.13 1.45 -19.50
C LYS A 85 0.86 0.28 -19.57
N ALA A 86 2.10 0.52 -20.01
CA ALA A 86 3.12 -0.53 -20.10
C ALA A 86 3.58 -1.00 -18.71
N VAL A 87 3.81 -0.06 -17.79
CA VAL A 87 4.16 -0.38 -16.39
C VAL A 87 3.04 -1.13 -15.70
N TRP A 88 1.80 -0.63 -15.85
CA TRP A 88 0.62 -1.23 -15.25
C TRP A 88 0.37 -2.66 -15.70
N SER A 89 0.57 -2.95 -17.00
CA SER A 89 0.50 -4.33 -17.51
C SER A 89 1.54 -5.26 -16.88
N LYS A 90 2.75 -4.75 -16.59
CA LYS A 90 3.80 -5.54 -15.92
C LYS A 90 3.49 -5.71 -14.42
N PHE A 91 3.00 -4.66 -13.77
CA PHE A 91 2.63 -4.69 -12.36
C PHE A 91 1.47 -5.65 -12.10
N THR A 92 0.41 -5.60 -12.91
CA THR A 92 -0.73 -6.52 -12.77
C THR A 92 -0.32 -7.98 -12.93
N LYS A 93 0.56 -8.28 -13.90
CA LYS A 93 1.18 -9.62 -14.03
C LYS A 93 2.01 -10.01 -12.82
N PHE A 94 2.78 -9.07 -12.26
CA PHE A 94 3.53 -9.31 -11.03
C PHE A 94 2.60 -9.66 -9.86
N VAL A 95 1.47 -8.98 -9.69
CA VAL A 95 0.52 -9.28 -8.61
C VAL A 95 -0.19 -10.61 -8.85
N ASP A 96 -0.61 -10.88 -10.09
CA ASP A 96 -1.39 -12.05 -10.46
C ASP A 96 -0.65 -13.37 -10.20
N GLN A 97 0.69 -13.37 -10.30
CA GLN A 97 1.50 -14.56 -9.98
C GLN A 97 1.36 -15.03 -8.52
N TYR A 98 0.89 -14.16 -7.62
CA TYR A 98 0.66 -14.47 -6.20
C TYR A 98 -0.81 -14.79 -5.90
N ASN A 99 -1.68 -14.73 -6.90
CA ASN A 99 -3.00 -15.32 -6.84
C ASN A 99 -2.94 -16.79 -7.30
N TRP A 100 -2.45 -17.67 -6.42
CA TRP A 100 -2.17 -19.08 -6.74
C TRP A 100 -3.37 -19.89 -7.26
N LYS A 101 -4.61 -19.42 -7.07
CA LYS A 101 -5.82 -20.03 -7.66
C LYS A 101 -6.39 -19.31 -8.87
N GLY A 102 -5.92 -18.10 -9.19
CA GLY A 102 -6.52 -17.25 -10.23
C GLY A 102 -7.96 -16.80 -9.94
N GLU A 103 -8.48 -17.09 -8.75
CA GLU A 103 -9.85 -16.76 -8.34
C GLU A 103 -9.85 -15.47 -7.49
N PRO A 104 -10.85 -14.58 -7.62
CA PRO A 104 -10.88 -13.30 -6.88
C PRO A 104 -10.85 -13.45 -5.36
N PHE A 105 -11.35 -14.57 -4.84
CA PHE A 105 -11.34 -14.85 -3.42
C PHE A 105 -9.93 -15.10 -2.87
N PHE A 106 -9.00 -15.57 -3.71
CA PHE A 106 -7.62 -15.90 -3.34
C PHE A 106 -6.62 -14.84 -3.77
N ALA A 107 -7.09 -13.74 -4.36
CA ALA A 107 -6.27 -12.59 -4.69
C ALA A 107 -5.49 -12.11 -3.45
N PRO A 108 -4.24 -11.67 -3.63
CA PRO A 108 -3.39 -11.30 -2.51
C PRO A 108 -3.93 -10.06 -1.79
N ILE A 109 -3.52 -9.91 -0.53
CA ILE A 109 -3.96 -8.82 0.33
C ILE A 109 -3.08 -7.59 0.07
N PRO A 110 -3.66 -6.43 -0.29
CA PRO A 110 -2.91 -5.20 -0.46
C PRO A 110 -2.52 -4.64 0.92
N VAL A 111 -1.28 -4.18 1.03
CA VAL A 111 -0.67 -3.61 2.23
C VAL A 111 0.11 -2.35 1.86
N GLY A 112 0.08 -1.33 2.69
CA GLY A 112 0.86 -0.10 2.51
C GLY A 112 0.55 0.90 3.62
N PHE A 113 1.25 2.03 3.64
CA PHE A 113 1.04 3.09 4.61
C PHE A 113 0.01 4.11 4.12
N ASN A 114 -1.11 4.31 4.85
CA ASN A 114 -2.24 5.14 4.39
C ASN A 114 -2.84 4.65 3.05
N ILE A 115 -2.69 3.35 2.77
CA ILE A 115 -3.08 2.72 1.51
C ILE A 115 -4.59 2.85 1.24
N ILE A 116 -5.42 2.87 2.29
CA ILE A 116 -6.88 2.95 2.14
C ILE A 116 -7.28 4.36 1.67
N GLY A 117 -6.66 5.38 2.24
CA GLY A 117 -6.95 6.78 1.95
C GLY A 117 -6.25 7.33 0.71
N PHE A 118 -5.30 6.60 0.14
CA PHE A 118 -4.48 7.09 -0.98
C PHE A 118 -4.35 6.09 -2.13
N ASP A 119 -3.47 5.11 -2.01
CA ASP A 119 -3.04 4.24 -3.11
C ASP A 119 -4.16 3.37 -3.68
N MET A 120 -5.09 2.91 -2.83
CA MET A 120 -6.22 2.13 -3.31
C MET A 120 -7.14 2.92 -4.24
N HIS A 121 -7.21 4.25 -4.13
CA HIS A 121 -7.93 5.09 -5.11
C HIS A 121 -7.24 5.08 -6.48
N ILE A 122 -5.90 5.15 -6.47
CA ILE A 122 -5.09 5.06 -7.68
C ILE A 122 -5.26 3.67 -8.32
N ILE A 123 -5.12 2.59 -7.54
CA ILE A 123 -5.36 1.21 -8.01
C ILE A 123 -6.75 1.07 -8.63
N ASN A 124 -7.78 1.60 -7.98
CA ASN A 124 -9.15 1.49 -8.48
C ASN A 124 -9.32 2.20 -9.84
N ARG A 125 -8.76 3.41 -9.98
CA ARG A 125 -8.76 4.17 -11.23
C ARG A 125 -8.00 3.45 -12.34
N LEU A 126 -6.78 2.97 -12.06
CA LEU A 126 -5.97 2.26 -13.04
C LEU A 126 -6.57 0.91 -13.44
N CYS A 127 -7.19 0.19 -12.50
CA CYS A 127 -7.97 -1.01 -12.81
C CYS A 127 -9.15 -0.69 -13.72
N LYS A 128 -9.89 0.40 -13.47
CA LYS A 128 -11.02 0.82 -14.30
C LYS A 128 -10.59 1.15 -15.73
N GLU A 129 -9.44 1.81 -15.88
CA GLU A 129 -8.93 2.27 -17.18
C GLU A 129 -8.22 1.16 -17.98
N TYR A 130 -7.39 0.35 -17.32
CA TYR A 130 -6.48 -0.59 -17.98
C TYR A 130 -6.70 -2.06 -17.60
N GLY A 131 -7.62 -2.33 -16.67
CA GLY A 131 -7.89 -3.67 -16.13
C GLY A 131 -6.88 -4.09 -15.04
N PRO A 132 -7.21 -5.10 -14.21
CA PRO A 132 -8.46 -5.85 -14.19
C PRO A 132 -9.59 -5.15 -13.41
N TRP A 133 -10.79 -5.06 -14.01
CA TRP A 133 -11.95 -4.35 -13.46
C TRP A 133 -13.15 -5.28 -13.24
N ASP A 134 -13.84 -5.13 -12.10
CA ASP A 134 -15.15 -5.72 -11.86
C ASP A 134 -16.24 -4.71 -12.27
N LYS A 135 -16.92 -4.98 -13.39
CA LYS A 135 -17.97 -4.11 -13.92
C LYS A 135 -19.25 -4.12 -13.08
N GLU A 136 -19.56 -5.22 -12.41
CA GLU A 136 -20.81 -5.35 -11.63
C GLU A 136 -20.71 -4.60 -10.30
N ARG A 137 -19.54 -4.67 -9.67
CA ARG A 137 -19.29 -4.03 -8.37
C ARG A 137 -18.57 -2.69 -8.46
N GLU A 138 -18.24 -2.26 -9.68
CA GLU A 138 -17.51 -1.03 -9.98
C GLU A 138 -16.24 -0.85 -9.13
N GLN A 139 -15.41 -1.89 -9.07
CA GLN A 139 -14.16 -1.87 -8.29
C GLN A 139 -13.03 -2.71 -8.91
N GLN A 140 -11.82 -2.49 -8.40
CA GLN A 140 -10.64 -3.27 -8.74
C GLN A 140 -10.83 -4.79 -8.50
N LYS A 141 -10.22 -5.61 -9.36
CA LYS A 141 -10.20 -7.10 -9.22
C LYS A 141 -8.78 -7.64 -9.03
N LEU A 142 -7.79 -6.77 -8.88
CA LEU A 142 -6.37 -7.12 -8.77
C LEU A 142 -6.02 -7.72 -7.39
N PHE A 143 -6.58 -7.14 -6.34
CA PHE A 143 -6.35 -7.48 -4.95
C PHE A 143 -7.61 -8.03 -4.27
N SER A 144 -7.42 -8.61 -3.09
CA SER A 144 -8.50 -9.04 -2.19
C SER A 144 -9.57 -7.96 -2.03
N LYS A 145 -10.82 -8.32 -2.29
CA LYS A 145 -11.98 -7.42 -2.11
C LYS A 145 -12.40 -7.28 -0.65
N VAL A 146 -11.98 -8.21 0.21
CA VAL A 146 -12.42 -8.30 1.60
C VAL A 146 -11.36 -7.71 2.53
N TYR A 147 -10.11 -8.10 2.33
CA TYR A 147 -9.02 -7.77 3.23
C TYR A 147 -8.09 -6.77 2.59
N LYS A 148 -7.73 -5.74 3.35
CA LYS A 148 -6.68 -4.76 3.07
C LYS A 148 -6.02 -4.44 4.42
N ILE A 149 -4.72 -4.17 4.43
CA ILE A 149 -4.04 -3.79 5.66
C ILE A 149 -3.40 -2.43 5.47
N ASP A 150 -3.95 -1.44 6.18
CA ASP A 150 -3.30 -0.15 6.32
C ASP A 150 -2.33 -0.22 7.50
N ILE A 151 -1.05 0.04 7.22
CA ILE A 151 -0.02 0.03 8.25
C ILE A 151 -0.26 1.18 9.24
N MET A 152 -0.78 2.32 8.78
CA MET A 152 -1.06 3.48 9.63
C MET A 152 -2.16 3.17 10.65
N ASP A 153 -3.26 2.53 10.23
CA ASP A 153 -4.34 2.09 11.12
C ASP A 153 -3.82 1.09 12.17
N ASN A 154 -2.95 0.18 11.75
CA ASN A 154 -2.38 -0.85 12.62
C ASN A 154 -1.46 -0.22 13.68
N VAL A 155 -0.57 0.69 13.26
CA VAL A 155 0.29 1.45 14.17
C VAL A 155 -0.57 2.25 15.14
N PHE A 156 -1.58 2.97 14.66
CA PHE A 156 -2.50 3.73 15.51
C PHE A 156 -3.10 2.86 16.62
N ALA A 157 -3.63 1.68 16.27
CA ALA A 157 -4.22 0.76 17.25
C ALA A 157 -3.23 0.32 18.35
N TRP A 158 -1.92 0.27 18.07
CA TRP A 158 -0.90 -0.04 19.07
C TRP A 158 -0.46 1.16 19.91
N THR A 159 -0.67 2.38 19.42
CA THR A 159 -0.04 3.58 19.98
C THR A 159 -1.02 4.64 20.48
N GLU A 160 -2.32 4.48 20.25
CA GLU A 160 -3.34 5.51 20.51
C GLU A 160 -3.32 6.04 21.95
N SER A 161 -3.01 5.17 22.92
CA SER A 161 -2.96 5.51 24.35
C SER A 161 -1.57 5.91 24.86
N ASP A 162 -0.52 5.89 24.03
CA ASP A 162 0.85 6.20 24.45
C ASP A 162 1.11 7.71 24.35
N PRO A 163 1.20 8.44 25.49
CA PRO A 163 1.37 9.90 25.48
C PRO A 163 2.70 10.35 24.87
N ASN A 164 3.67 9.45 24.68
CA ASN A 164 4.96 9.77 24.08
C ASN A 164 4.90 9.75 22.54
N VAL A 165 3.82 9.24 21.95
CA VAL A 165 3.66 9.16 20.49
C VAL A 165 3.00 10.45 20.01
N LYS A 166 3.81 11.34 19.43
CA LYS A 166 3.34 12.64 18.93
C LYS A 166 2.95 12.63 17.45
N SER A 167 3.45 11.63 16.71
CA SER A 167 3.19 11.45 15.29
C SER A 167 3.38 9.98 14.94
N ILE A 168 2.56 9.53 14.00
CA ILE A 168 2.67 8.19 13.39
C ILE A 168 3.00 8.30 11.89
N SER A 169 3.46 9.45 11.41
CA SER A 169 3.92 9.57 10.01
C SER A 169 5.04 8.57 9.70
N MET A 170 5.21 8.23 8.43
CA MET A 170 6.26 7.28 8.01
C MET A 170 7.66 7.73 8.48
N ASP A 171 7.97 9.03 8.41
CA ASP A 171 9.25 9.57 8.91
C ASP A 171 9.40 9.41 10.43
N SER A 172 8.32 9.65 11.19
CA SER A 172 8.33 9.47 12.64
C SER A 172 8.52 7.99 13.01
N LEU A 173 7.94 7.08 12.22
CA LEU A 173 8.11 5.65 12.41
C LEU A 173 9.51 5.17 12.02
N ARG A 174 10.10 5.73 10.96
CA ARG A 174 11.50 5.44 10.59
C ARG A 174 12.43 5.76 11.76
N GLU A 175 12.33 6.97 12.31
CA GLU A 175 13.10 7.37 13.48
C GLU A 175 12.85 6.44 14.67
N ARG A 176 11.57 6.23 15.04
CA ARG A 176 11.19 5.42 16.21
C ARG A 176 11.66 3.96 16.11
N MET A 177 11.66 3.39 14.90
CA MET A 177 12.00 2.00 14.66
C MET A 177 13.46 1.79 14.23
N GLY A 178 14.27 2.86 14.20
CA GLY A 178 15.68 2.81 13.83
C GLY A 178 15.91 2.47 12.36
N LEU A 179 14.97 2.85 11.48
CA LEU A 179 15.12 2.74 10.03
C LEU A 179 15.85 3.97 9.49
N SER A 180 16.60 3.75 8.41
CA SER A 180 17.30 4.83 7.72
C SER A 180 16.32 5.77 7.01
N THR A 181 16.60 7.07 7.05
CA THR A 181 15.90 8.08 6.23
C THR A 181 16.58 8.33 4.89
N VAL A 182 17.73 7.69 4.63
CA VAL A 182 18.41 7.75 3.33
C VAL A 182 17.50 7.17 2.26
N ASN A 183 17.25 7.93 1.20
CA ASN A 183 16.33 7.61 0.11
C ASN A 183 14.85 7.47 0.53
N ALA A 184 14.42 8.12 1.62
CA ALA A 184 12.98 8.29 1.87
C ALA A 184 12.32 9.01 0.69
N HIS A 185 11.07 8.68 0.40
CA HIS A 185 10.32 9.16 -0.77
C HIS A 185 10.89 8.64 -2.11
N ASP A 186 11.47 7.44 -2.08
CA ASP A 186 11.56 6.56 -3.24
C ASP A 186 10.72 5.32 -2.95
N ALA A 187 9.71 5.06 -3.79
CA ALA A 187 8.75 3.98 -3.55
C ALA A 187 9.40 2.62 -3.24
N LEU A 188 10.57 2.29 -3.79
CA LEU A 188 11.22 1.02 -3.48
C LEU A 188 11.81 1.00 -2.07
N GLN A 189 12.37 2.11 -1.60
CA GLN A 189 12.83 2.22 -0.22
C GLN A 189 11.65 2.23 0.74
N ASP A 190 10.60 2.99 0.42
CA ASP A 190 9.39 3.09 1.23
C ASP A 190 8.72 1.72 1.38
N VAL A 191 8.54 0.96 0.30
CA VAL A 191 8.01 -0.43 0.37
C VAL A 191 8.87 -1.37 1.23
N LYS A 192 10.20 -1.20 1.25
CA LYS A 192 11.07 -2.02 2.11
C LYS A 192 10.89 -1.69 3.58
N ASP A 193 10.81 -0.40 3.90
CA ASP A 193 10.56 0.08 5.26
C ASP A 193 9.17 -0.36 5.73
N GLU A 194 8.15 -0.16 4.90
CA GLU A 194 6.79 -0.63 5.13
C GLU A 194 6.73 -2.14 5.36
N ALA A 195 7.43 -2.94 4.54
CA ALA A 195 7.48 -4.38 4.72
C ALA A 195 8.10 -4.76 6.07
N ASN A 196 9.18 -4.10 6.49
CA ASN A 196 9.79 -4.35 7.81
C ASN A 196 8.84 -4.02 8.96
N ILE A 197 8.15 -2.88 8.88
CA ILE A 197 7.15 -2.45 9.87
C ILE A 197 6.00 -3.46 9.92
N PHE A 198 5.42 -3.78 8.75
CA PHE A 198 4.35 -4.75 8.62
C PHE A 198 4.73 -6.13 9.17
N ILE A 199 5.91 -6.64 8.83
CA ILE A 199 6.41 -7.93 9.35
C ILE A 199 6.51 -7.88 10.87
N LYS A 200 7.04 -6.80 11.44
CA LYS A 200 7.15 -6.62 12.89
C LYS A 200 5.77 -6.65 13.54
N LEU A 201 4.82 -5.85 13.05
CA LEU A 201 3.46 -5.78 13.57
C LEU A 201 2.73 -7.13 13.46
N MET A 202 2.82 -7.81 12.32
CA MET A 202 2.17 -9.10 12.11
C MET A 202 2.76 -10.21 12.98
N LYS A 203 4.08 -10.24 13.17
CA LYS A 203 4.71 -11.16 14.12
C LYS A 203 4.25 -10.89 15.55
N THR A 204 4.15 -9.63 15.95
CA THR A 204 3.61 -9.24 17.26
C THR A 204 2.16 -9.68 17.42
N HIS A 205 1.27 -9.37 16.46
CA HIS A 205 -0.13 -9.81 16.47
C HIS A 205 -0.26 -11.32 16.65
N ARG A 206 0.52 -12.10 15.88
CA ARG A 206 0.51 -13.57 15.97
C ARG A 206 1.00 -14.07 17.32
N SER A 207 2.05 -13.45 17.88
CA SER A 207 2.58 -13.82 19.19
C SER A 207 1.60 -13.48 20.32
N VAL A 208 0.93 -12.33 20.26
CA VAL A 208 -0.05 -11.91 21.27
C VAL A 208 -1.31 -12.77 21.19
N TYR A 209 -1.82 -13.02 19.97
CA TYR A 209 -2.98 -13.87 19.74
C TYR A 209 -2.82 -15.27 20.36
N GLN A 210 -1.63 -15.87 20.26
CA GLN A 210 -1.33 -17.18 20.87
C GLN A 210 -1.48 -17.20 22.39
N ASN A 211 -1.47 -16.05 23.05
CA ASN A 211 -1.59 -15.89 24.50
C ASN A 211 -2.95 -15.33 24.94
N ILE A 212 -3.90 -15.14 24.02
CA ILE A 212 -5.25 -14.65 24.32
C ILE A 212 -6.26 -15.79 24.15
N THR A 213 -7.19 -15.93 25.10
CA THR A 213 -8.36 -16.82 24.95
C THR A 213 -9.53 -16.02 24.43
N PHE A 214 -9.82 -16.14 23.13
CA PHE A 214 -10.99 -15.50 22.51
C PHE A 214 -12.27 -16.33 22.67
N ASP A 215 -12.14 -17.65 22.70
CA ASP A 215 -13.29 -18.55 22.78
C ASP A 215 -14.06 -18.30 24.07
N LYS A 216 -15.33 -17.92 23.94
CA LYS A 216 -16.23 -17.64 25.07
C LYS A 216 -15.71 -16.56 26.03
N ALA A 217 -14.86 -15.64 25.57
CA ALA A 217 -14.30 -14.56 26.41
C ALA A 217 -15.35 -13.69 27.12
N PHE A 218 -16.59 -13.67 26.61
CA PHE A 218 -17.72 -12.91 27.15
C PHE A 218 -18.91 -13.80 27.54
N ALA A 219 -18.70 -15.10 27.75
CA ALA A 219 -19.80 -16.04 28.02
C ALA A 219 -20.36 -15.96 29.47
N SER A 220 -19.81 -15.10 30.33
CA SER A 220 -20.39 -14.80 31.64
C SER A 220 -21.33 -13.59 31.56
N ASP A 221 -22.44 -13.63 32.29
CA ASP A 221 -23.44 -12.53 32.38
C ASP A 221 -22.89 -11.24 33.02
N LEU A 222 -21.59 -11.23 33.36
CA LEU A 222 -20.81 -10.15 33.95
C LEU A 222 -19.86 -9.52 32.93
N ALA A 223 -20.21 -9.55 31.64
CA ALA A 223 -19.54 -8.78 30.59
C ALA A 223 -19.82 -7.27 30.80
N ILE A 224 -19.30 -6.73 31.89
CA ILE A 224 -19.31 -5.31 32.17
C ILE A 224 -18.38 -4.67 31.14
N ILE A 225 -18.88 -3.65 30.45
CA ILE A 225 -18.07 -2.62 29.80
C ILE A 225 -17.31 -1.90 30.92
N CYS A 226 -16.28 -2.54 31.47
CA CYS A 226 -15.46 -1.99 32.54
C CYS A 226 -14.05 -1.80 32.01
N GLY A 227 -13.74 -0.55 31.68
CA GLY A 227 -12.36 -0.08 31.66
C GLY A 227 -11.73 -0.27 33.03
N ARG A 228 -10.48 -0.71 33.02
CA ARG A 228 -9.55 -0.43 34.12
C ARG A 228 -9.02 0.99 33.95
#